data_AF-A0A226D0M8-F1
#
_entry.id   AF-A0A226D0M8-F1
#
_cell.length_a   1.000
_cell.length_b   1.000
_cell.length_c   1.000
_cell.angle_alpha   90.00
_cell.angle_beta   90.00
_cell.angle_gamma   90.00
#
_symmetry.space_group_name_H-M   'P 1'
#
loop_
_entity.id
_entity.type
_entity.pdbx_description
1 polymer ?
#
loop_
_entity_poly.entity_id
_entity_poly.type
_entity_poly.pdbx_seq_one_letter_code
_entity_poly.pdbx_strand_id
1 'polypeptide(L)'
;MKPLLTFPFHMEIKWCQGREGYVTNLLLGLTACPTGTCLLLPFLYLAASLLRPCLSFLSVSLVTKNCPSWASLGEVNFGVKIFFALVEYYYWIFILGIYLGIGWIALVYPGMAAKFRIDAIMSELKIGIEDGIVGFREVQVLQVLTNLFWKFPLMQLLLGAWLVCEVIALYSVIRLAGTLPLEIFTYFSLICIDGAALIHVHFKLLAVPCIASLEMFEYRKKMPKGGSRWFRRVMKSCSPYQLKMADGRFFDKSTALVIWQFVVDRVVMCLIM
;
A
#
# COMPACT_ATOMS: atom_id res chain seq x y z
N MET A 1 -19.57 -1.59 -3.31
CA MET A 1 -18.24 -2.25 -3.46
C MET A 1 -18.01 -2.85 -4.84
N LYS A 2 -18.92 -3.70 -5.38
CA LYS A 2 -18.78 -4.30 -6.73
C LYS A 2 -18.32 -3.34 -7.86
N PRO A 3 -18.91 -2.15 -8.06
CA PRO A 3 -18.47 -1.26 -9.14
C PRO A 3 -17.04 -0.75 -8.94
N LEU A 4 -16.60 -0.46 -7.71
CA LEU A 4 -15.25 0.04 -7.43
C LEU A 4 -14.15 -0.98 -7.70
N LEU A 5 -14.46 -2.27 -7.55
CA LEU A 5 -13.54 -3.38 -7.79
C LEU A 5 -13.53 -3.84 -9.24
N THR A 6 -14.49 -3.44 -10.09
CA THR A 6 -14.57 -3.90 -11.48
C THR A 6 -14.41 -2.77 -12.50
N PHE A 7 -14.83 -1.53 -12.18
CA PHE A 7 -14.71 -0.38 -13.07
C PHE A 7 -13.25 -0.10 -13.46
N PRO A 8 -12.29 -0.12 -12.52
CA PRO A 8 -10.89 0.11 -12.87
C PRO A 8 -10.37 -0.91 -13.89
N PHE A 9 -10.75 -2.19 -13.75
CA PHE A 9 -10.37 -3.26 -14.69
C PHE A 9 -11.04 -3.10 -16.06
N HIS A 10 -12.33 -2.75 -16.11
CA HIS A 10 -13.00 -2.43 -17.37
C HIS A 10 -12.38 -1.22 -18.06
N MET A 11 -11.91 -0.23 -17.29
CA MET A 11 -11.22 0.93 -17.84
C MET A 11 -9.81 0.59 -18.32
N GLU A 12 -9.06 -0.32 -17.67
CA GLU A 12 -7.79 -0.83 -18.19
C GLU A 12 -7.98 -1.51 -19.56
N ILE A 13 -8.97 -2.41 -19.68
CA ILE A 13 -9.26 -3.12 -20.95
C ILE A 13 -9.55 -2.11 -22.07
N LYS A 14 -10.30 -1.04 -21.77
CA LYS A 14 -10.65 0.02 -22.73
C LYS A 14 -9.45 0.92 -23.07
N TRP A 15 -8.58 1.22 -22.11
CA TRP A 15 -7.49 2.19 -22.27
C TRP A 15 -6.20 1.60 -22.83
N CYS A 16 -5.95 0.31 -22.62
CA CYS A 16 -4.68 -0.32 -23.00
C CYS A 16 -4.66 -0.91 -24.42
N GLN A 17 -5.68 -0.70 -25.26
CA GLN A 17 -5.71 -1.08 -26.69
C GLN A 17 -5.06 -2.45 -26.99
N GLY A 18 -5.39 -3.48 -26.20
CA GLY A 18 -4.88 -4.85 -26.41
C GLY A 18 -3.60 -5.24 -25.66
N ARG A 19 -2.98 -4.36 -24.85
CA ARG A 19 -1.98 -4.76 -23.84
C ARG A 19 -2.68 -5.14 -22.53
N GLU A 20 -3.39 -6.26 -22.55
CA GLU A 20 -3.98 -6.83 -21.34
C GLU A 20 -2.87 -7.16 -20.32
N GLY A 21 -3.06 -6.71 -19.08
CA GLY A 21 -2.20 -7.06 -17.96
C GLY A 21 -0.91 -6.26 -17.82
N TYR A 22 -0.66 -5.18 -18.57
CA TYR A 22 0.59 -4.39 -18.38
C TYR A 22 0.61 -3.63 -17.04
N VAL A 23 -0.51 -3.00 -16.65
CA VAL A 23 -0.65 -2.36 -15.33
C VAL A 23 -0.56 -3.42 -14.25
N THR A 24 -1.20 -4.57 -14.50
CA THR A 24 -1.18 -5.73 -13.61
C THR A 24 0.23 -6.32 -13.46
N ASN A 25 1.02 -6.41 -14.53
CA ASN A 25 2.39 -6.91 -14.53
C ASN A 25 3.38 -5.93 -13.89
N LEU A 26 3.18 -4.62 -14.09
CA LEU A 26 3.95 -3.58 -13.41
C LEU A 26 3.63 -3.55 -11.92
N LEU A 27 2.35 -3.66 -11.55
CA LEU A 27 1.95 -3.84 -10.15
C LEU A 27 2.56 -5.13 -9.61
N LEU A 28 2.44 -6.26 -10.31
CA LEU A 28 3.00 -7.54 -9.91
C LEU A 28 4.51 -7.44 -9.66
N GLY A 29 5.26 -6.79 -10.56
CA GLY A 29 6.70 -6.57 -10.39
C GLY A 29 7.05 -5.66 -9.20
N LEU A 30 6.30 -4.56 -9.01
CA LEU A 30 6.46 -3.66 -7.86
C LEU A 30 6.01 -4.31 -6.54
N THR A 31 5.04 -5.22 -6.61
CA THR A 31 4.53 -5.97 -5.46
C THR A 31 5.38 -7.19 -5.15
N ALA A 32 6.15 -7.75 -6.11
CA ALA A 32 6.80 -9.06 -5.99
C ALA A 32 7.75 -9.14 -4.80
N CYS A 33 8.46 -8.04 -4.50
CA CYS A 33 9.36 -7.97 -3.36
C CYS A 33 8.59 -7.97 -2.01
N PRO A 34 7.64 -7.04 -1.76
CA PRO A 34 6.83 -7.08 -0.54
C PRO A 34 5.87 -8.28 -0.47
N THR A 35 5.40 -8.84 -1.59
CA THR A 35 4.60 -10.10 -1.57
C THR A 35 5.47 -11.30 -1.26
N GLY A 36 6.72 -11.35 -1.70
CA GLY A 36 7.65 -12.42 -1.36
C GLY A 36 7.90 -12.51 0.14
N THR A 37 8.21 -11.38 0.78
CA THR A 37 8.39 -11.30 2.25
C THR A 37 7.09 -11.57 2.99
N CYS A 38 5.98 -10.97 2.55
CA CYS A 38 4.68 -11.18 3.18
C CYS A 38 4.13 -12.62 3.06
N LEU A 39 4.45 -13.35 1.98
CA LEU A 39 4.04 -14.74 1.82
C LEU A 39 4.82 -15.70 2.74
N LEU A 40 6.04 -15.33 3.12
CA LEU A 40 6.83 -16.12 4.08
C LEU A 40 6.30 -15.99 5.51
N LEU A 41 5.67 -14.86 5.86
CA LEU A 41 5.18 -14.60 7.21
C LEU A 41 4.22 -15.68 7.73
N PRO A 42 3.14 -16.08 7.03
CA PRO A 42 2.27 -17.17 7.50
C PRO A 42 3.01 -18.49 7.75
N PHE A 43 3.99 -18.84 6.91
CA PHE A 43 4.77 -20.06 7.09
C PHE A 43 5.71 -19.97 8.30
N LEU A 44 6.30 -18.79 8.55
CA LEU A 44 7.10 -18.54 9.75
C LEU A 44 6.24 -18.68 11.01
N TYR A 45 5.00 -18.17 11.00
CA TYR A 45 4.05 -18.33 12.10
C TYR A 45 3.66 -19.78 12.36
N LEU A 46 3.38 -20.53 11.28
CA LEU A 46 3.10 -21.96 11.37
C LEU A 46 4.29 -22.72 11.96
N ALA A 47 5.50 -22.45 11.47
CA ALA A 47 6.71 -23.08 11.96
C ALA A 47 6.98 -22.69 13.42
N ALA A 48 6.83 -21.42 13.78
CA ALA A 48 7.03 -20.93 15.15
C ALA A 48 6.04 -21.59 16.12
N SER A 49 4.76 -21.72 15.76
CA SER A 49 3.76 -22.42 16.58
C SER A 49 4.07 -23.90 16.78
N LEU A 50 4.67 -24.56 15.79
CA LEU A 50 5.06 -25.97 15.88
C LEU A 50 6.41 -26.20 16.56
N LEU A 51 7.35 -25.26 16.47
CA LEU A 51 8.72 -25.43 16.98
C LEU A 51 8.90 -24.80 18.37
N ARG A 52 8.25 -23.66 18.65
CA ARG A 52 8.40 -22.89 19.88
C ARG A 52 7.08 -22.30 20.37
N PRO A 53 6.21 -23.12 20.98
CA PRO A 53 4.87 -22.69 21.38
C PRO A 53 4.86 -21.71 22.57
N CYS A 54 5.96 -21.58 23.31
CA CYS A 54 6.08 -20.64 24.44
C CYS A 54 6.37 -19.20 24.02
N LEU A 55 6.42 -18.88 22.72
CA LEU A 55 6.58 -17.51 22.25
C LEU A 55 5.28 -16.73 22.48
N SER A 56 5.36 -15.62 23.21
CA SER A 56 4.22 -14.85 23.74
C SER A 56 3.31 -14.22 22.68
N PHE A 57 3.79 -14.04 21.46
CA PHE A 57 3.00 -13.49 20.35
C PHE A 57 2.18 -14.56 19.62
N LEU A 58 2.41 -15.85 19.90
CA LEU A 58 1.69 -16.95 19.28
C LEU A 58 0.43 -17.30 20.06
N SER A 59 -0.61 -17.67 19.33
CA SER A 59 -1.89 -18.08 19.92
C SER A 59 -1.78 -19.35 20.76
N VAL A 60 -0.87 -20.27 20.37
CA VAL A 60 -0.60 -21.52 21.10
C VAL A 60 0.00 -21.29 22.48
N SER A 61 0.61 -20.13 22.74
CA SER A 61 1.19 -19.82 24.07
C SER A 61 0.12 -19.73 25.16
N LEU A 62 -1.11 -19.34 24.80
CA LEU A 62 -2.25 -19.23 25.73
C LEU A 62 -2.70 -20.58 26.30
N VAL A 63 -2.42 -21.67 25.59
CA VAL A 63 -2.81 -23.03 25.98
C VAL A 63 -1.61 -23.89 26.40
N THR A 64 -0.39 -23.37 26.26
CA THR A 64 0.83 -24.07 26.64
C THR A 64 1.09 -23.89 28.13
N LYS A 65 1.35 -25.01 28.83
CA LYS A 65 1.68 -24.99 30.26
C LYS A 65 3.20 -25.05 30.45
N ASN A 66 3.67 -24.58 31.60
CA ASN A 66 5.07 -24.70 32.03
C ASN A 66 6.08 -24.11 31.02
N CYS A 67 5.98 -22.81 30.74
CA CYS A 67 6.93 -22.07 29.90
C CYS A 67 7.93 -21.28 30.76
N PRO A 68 9.07 -21.87 31.20
CA PRO A 68 10.08 -21.15 31.99
C PRO A 68 10.84 -20.10 31.17
N SER A 69 10.92 -20.26 29.85
CA SER A 69 11.58 -19.32 28.94
C SER A 69 10.94 -19.33 27.55
N TRP A 70 11.18 -18.29 26.76
CA TRP A 70 10.61 -18.15 25.41
C TRP A 70 11.18 -19.19 24.41
N ALA A 71 12.32 -19.79 24.74
CA ALA A 71 12.93 -20.86 23.96
C ALA A 71 12.45 -22.26 24.37
N SER A 72 11.67 -22.37 25.45
CA SER A 72 11.19 -23.65 25.94
C SER A 72 10.06 -24.22 25.07
N LEU A 73 9.96 -25.55 25.01
CA LEU A 73 8.94 -26.25 24.25
C LEU A 73 7.59 -26.30 24.95
N GLY A 74 7.57 -26.07 26.28
CA GLY A 74 6.38 -26.17 27.11
C GLY A 74 5.71 -27.54 27.07
N GLU A 75 4.63 -27.67 27.82
CA GLU A 75 3.76 -28.85 27.80
C GLU A 75 2.45 -28.50 27.09
N VAL A 76 2.25 -29.08 25.91
CA VAL A 76 1.01 -28.93 25.14
C VAL A 76 0.76 -30.21 24.35
N ASN A 77 -0.51 -30.62 24.27
CA ASN A 77 -0.89 -31.77 23.44
C ASN A 77 -0.60 -31.47 21.96
N PHE A 78 0.02 -32.42 21.26
CA PHE A 78 0.39 -32.29 19.86
C PHE A 78 -0.80 -31.94 18.95
N GLY A 79 -1.98 -32.54 19.18
CA GLY A 79 -3.18 -32.22 18.42
C GLY A 79 -3.64 -30.77 18.59
N VAL A 80 -3.55 -30.24 19.81
CA VAL A 80 -3.86 -28.83 20.11
C VAL A 80 -2.83 -27.91 19.45
N LYS A 81 -1.55 -28.30 19.50
CA LYS A 81 -0.46 -27.55 18.86
C LYS A 81 -0.68 -27.38 17.35
N ILE A 82 -1.06 -28.45 16.65
CA ILE A 82 -1.37 -28.41 15.22
C ILE A 82 -2.59 -27.54 14.95
N PHE A 83 -3.65 -27.68 15.76
CA PHE A 83 -4.87 -26.89 15.58
C PHE A 83 -4.58 -25.38 15.66
N PHE A 84 -3.89 -24.92 16.71
CA PHE A 84 -3.55 -23.50 16.85
C PHE A 84 -2.59 -23.03 15.74
N ALA A 85 -1.62 -23.85 15.33
CA ALA A 85 -0.71 -23.50 14.23
C ALA A 85 -1.47 -23.29 12.90
N LEU A 86 -2.47 -24.12 12.59
CA LEU A 86 -3.30 -23.99 11.39
C LEU A 86 -4.23 -22.77 11.46
N VAL A 87 -4.83 -22.52 12.62
CA VAL A 87 -5.66 -21.32 12.84
C VAL A 87 -4.82 -20.06 12.64
N GLU A 88 -3.60 -20.04 13.18
CA GLU A 88 -2.69 -18.90 13.08
C GLU A 88 -2.21 -18.68 11.64
N TYR A 89 -1.85 -19.76 10.93
CA TYR A 89 -1.54 -19.71 9.50
C TYR A 89 -2.70 -19.11 8.68
N TYR A 90 -3.92 -19.60 8.90
CA TYR A 90 -5.10 -19.13 8.17
C TYR A 90 -5.42 -17.67 8.49
N TYR A 91 -5.30 -17.27 9.76
CA TYR A 91 -5.48 -15.89 10.19
C TYR A 91 -4.51 -14.94 9.49
N TRP A 92 -3.22 -15.29 9.43
CA TRP A 92 -2.21 -14.46 8.76
C TRP A 92 -2.38 -14.40 7.25
N ILE A 93 -2.79 -15.51 6.61
CA ILE A 93 -3.16 -15.49 5.18
C ILE A 93 -4.37 -14.59 4.93
N PHE A 94 -5.37 -14.63 5.81
CA PHE A 94 -6.55 -13.80 5.68
C PHE A 94 -6.21 -12.31 5.81
N ILE A 95 -5.37 -11.93 6.78
CA ILE A 95 -4.85 -10.56 6.91
C ILE A 95 -4.09 -10.16 5.65
N LEU A 96 -3.21 -11.03 5.16
CA LEU A 96 -2.46 -10.78 3.94
C LEU A 96 -3.39 -10.55 2.74
N GLY A 97 -4.44 -11.35 2.61
CA GLY A 97 -5.47 -11.18 1.57
C GLY A 97 -6.19 -9.85 1.67
N ILE A 98 -6.56 -9.41 2.89
CA ILE A 98 -7.14 -8.08 3.12
C ILE A 98 -6.17 -6.97 2.71
N TYR A 99 -4.92 -7.07 3.14
CA TYR A 99 -3.89 -6.08 2.84
C TYR A 99 -3.61 -5.99 1.32
N LEU A 100 -3.51 -7.12 0.63
CA LEU A 100 -3.36 -7.14 -0.83
C LEU A 100 -4.60 -6.62 -1.55
N GLY A 101 -5.80 -7.04 -1.13
CA GLY A 101 -7.05 -6.62 -1.75
C GLY A 101 -7.32 -5.13 -1.55
N ILE A 102 -7.38 -4.67 -0.31
CA ILE A 102 -7.71 -3.28 0.00
C ILE A 102 -6.53 -2.36 -0.32
N GLY A 103 -5.32 -2.74 0.09
CA GLY A 103 -4.13 -1.90 -0.04
C GLY A 103 -3.62 -1.76 -1.47
N TRP A 104 -3.63 -2.82 -2.29
CA TRP A 104 -3.13 -2.73 -3.66
C TRP A 104 -4.24 -2.51 -4.69
N ILE A 105 -5.32 -3.29 -4.63
CA ILE A 105 -6.38 -3.22 -5.66
C ILE A 105 -7.27 -1.99 -5.44
N ALA A 106 -7.65 -1.67 -4.21
CA ALA A 106 -8.56 -0.53 -3.99
C ALA A 106 -7.85 0.84 -3.90
N LEU A 107 -6.54 0.86 -3.59
CA LEU A 107 -5.79 2.11 -3.41
C LEU A 107 -4.83 2.40 -4.57
N VAL A 108 -3.90 1.48 -4.88
CA VAL A 108 -2.81 1.73 -5.83
C VAL A 108 -3.29 1.57 -7.28
N TYR A 109 -4.08 0.55 -7.57
CA TYR A 109 -4.52 0.25 -8.93
C TYR A 109 -5.28 1.41 -9.61
N PRO A 110 -6.26 2.09 -8.97
CA PRO A 110 -6.93 3.26 -9.58
C PRO A 110 -5.95 4.40 -9.88
N GLY A 111 -4.97 4.64 -9.01
CA GLY A 111 -3.95 5.66 -9.21
C GLY A 111 -3.04 5.35 -10.40
N MET A 112 -2.63 4.08 -10.54
CA MET A 112 -1.82 3.64 -11.67
C MET A 112 -2.59 3.67 -12.99
N ALA A 113 -3.84 3.19 -13.00
CA ALA A 113 -4.71 3.28 -14.17
C ALA A 113 -4.93 4.73 -14.61
N ALA A 114 -5.16 5.65 -13.65
CA ALA A 114 -5.25 7.09 -13.91
C ALA A 114 -3.97 7.63 -14.54
N LYS A 115 -2.79 7.27 -14.00
CA LYS A 115 -1.50 7.69 -14.54
C LYS A 115 -1.36 7.27 -16.01
N PHE A 116 -1.61 6.00 -16.33
CA PHE A 116 -1.46 5.51 -17.71
C PHE A 116 -2.38 6.24 -18.68
N ARG A 117 -3.62 6.52 -18.25
CA ARG A 117 -4.54 7.31 -19.07
C ARG A 117 -4.03 8.73 -19.30
N ILE A 118 -3.47 9.37 -18.27
CA ILE A 118 -2.86 10.71 -18.39
C ILE A 118 -1.66 10.67 -19.34
N ASP A 119 -0.78 9.67 -19.21
CA ASP A 119 0.42 9.52 -20.06
C ASP A 119 0.02 9.31 -21.54
N ALA A 120 -1.04 8.54 -21.81
CA ALA A 120 -1.60 8.37 -23.16
C ALA A 120 -2.14 9.71 -23.73
N ILE A 121 -2.92 10.45 -22.94
CA ILE A 121 -3.43 11.77 -23.33
C ILE A 121 -2.27 12.75 -23.60
N MET A 122 -1.23 12.71 -22.76
CA MET A 122 -0.04 13.54 -22.94
C MET A 122 0.71 13.18 -24.24
N SER A 123 0.76 11.90 -24.60
CA SER A 123 1.35 11.45 -25.88
C SER A 123 0.56 11.99 -27.08
N GLU A 124 -0.77 11.86 -27.06
CA GLU A 124 -1.66 12.40 -28.10
C GLU A 124 -1.50 13.92 -28.26
N LEU A 125 -1.43 14.64 -27.14
CA LEU A 125 -1.20 16.09 -27.12
C LEU A 125 0.15 16.49 -27.72
N LYS A 126 1.21 15.71 -27.51
CA LYS A 126 2.52 15.97 -28.11
C LYS A 126 2.53 15.80 -29.63
N ILE A 127 1.66 14.95 -30.17
CA ILE A 127 1.48 14.73 -31.61
C ILE A 127 0.52 15.78 -32.21
N GLY A 128 -0.13 16.60 -31.38
CA GLY A 128 -1.06 17.66 -31.79
C GLY A 128 -2.53 17.22 -31.84
N ILE A 129 -2.85 16.03 -31.32
CA ILE A 129 -4.22 15.52 -31.22
C ILE A 129 -4.85 16.08 -29.93
N GLU A 130 -5.60 17.17 -30.05
CA GLU A 130 -6.22 17.84 -28.89
C GLU A 130 -7.48 17.10 -28.38
N ASP A 131 -8.15 16.32 -29.23
CA ASP A 131 -9.41 15.63 -28.89
C ASP A 131 -9.24 14.57 -27.78
N GLY A 132 -8.01 14.07 -27.60
CA GLY A 132 -7.63 13.13 -26.54
C GLY A 132 -7.97 13.63 -25.13
N ILE A 133 -8.05 14.95 -24.94
CA ILE A 133 -8.33 15.54 -23.63
C ILE A 133 -9.71 15.18 -23.06
N VAL A 134 -10.67 14.77 -23.92
CA VAL A 134 -11.98 14.30 -23.45
C VAL A 134 -11.81 13.07 -22.55
N GLY A 135 -10.80 12.24 -22.81
CA GLY A 135 -10.44 11.08 -21.97
C GLY A 135 -10.06 11.45 -20.54
N PHE A 136 -9.65 12.70 -20.29
CA PHE A 136 -9.32 13.18 -18.94
C PHE A 136 -10.55 13.21 -18.02
N ARG A 137 -11.77 13.32 -18.57
CA ARG A 137 -13.00 13.23 -17.77
C ARG A 137 -13.16 11.86 -17.12
N GLU A 138 -12.71 10.79 -17.78
CA GLU A 138 -12.75 9.45 -17.21
C GLU A 138 -11.80 9.34 -16.00
N VAL A 139 -10.65 10.02 -16.06
CA VAL A 139 -9.69 10.14 -14.93
C VAL A 139 -10.31 10.90 -13.75
N GLN A 140 -11.06 11.97 -14.01
CA GLN A 140 -11.77 12.71 -12.95
C GLN A 140 -12.86 11.87 -12.29
N VAL A 141 -13.60 11.07 -13.08
CA VAL A 141 -14.59 10.14 -12.52
C VAL A 141 -13.90 9.10 -11.63
N LEU A 142 -12.77 8.55 -12.07
CA LEU A 142 -11.97 7.62 -11.27
C LEU A 142 -11.47 8.25 -9.97
N GLN A 143 -11.03 9.51 -10.03
CA GLN A 143 -10.62 10.28 -8.85
C GLN A 143 -11.76 10.45 -7.84
N VAL A 144 -12.95 10.87 -8.31
CA VAL A 144 -14.13 11.06 -7.45
C VAL A 144 -14.53 9.74 -6.79
N LEU A 145 -14.55 8.65 -7.57
CA LEU A 145 -14.89 7.33 -7.08
C LEU A 145 -13.91 6.83 -6.03
N THR A 146 -12.61 6.99 -6.28
CA THR A 146 -11.53 6.61 -5.35
C THR A 146 -11.62 7.43 -4.06
N ASN A 147 -11.80 8.75 -4.16
CA ASN A 147 -11.96 9.62 -2.99
C ASN A 147 -13.23 9.30 -2.19
N LEU A 148 -14.32 8.89 -2.84
CA LEU A 148 -15.56 8.50 -2.16
C LEU A 148 -15.39 7.19 -1.40
N PHE A 149 -14.66 6.23 -1.95
CA PHE A 149 -14.32 4.98 -1.27
C PHE A 149 -13.46 5.23 -0.01
N TRP A 150 -12.48 6.14 -0.12
CA TRP A 150 -11.56 6.49 0.97
C TRP A 150 -12.06 7.62 1.89
N LYS A 151 -13.30 8.10 1.71
CA LYS A 151 -13.90 9.20 2.50
C LYS A 151 -14.20 8.80 3.95
N PHE A 152 -14.57 7.54 4.18
CA PHE A 152 -14.72 6.99 5.53
C PHE A 152 -13.31 6.85 6.15
N PRO A 153 -13.10 6.97 7.50
CA PRO A 153 -11.77 6.97 8.11
C PRO A 153 -10.95 5.67 7.89
N LEU A 154 -11.38 4.77 7.02
CA LEU A 154 -10.65 3.60 6.56
C LEU A 154 -9.21 3.92 6.15
N MET A 155 -8.98 5.01 5.40
CA MET A 155 -7.62 5.38 5.01
C MET A 155 -6.77 5.74 6.24
N GLN A 156 -7.29 6.61 7.10
CA GLN A 156 -6.58 7.06 8.31
C GLN A 156 -6.36 5.93 9.32
N LEU A 157 -7.34 5.04 9.48
CA LEU A 157 -7.24 3.88 10.35
C LEU A 157 -6.18 2.90 9.84
N LEU A 158 -6.20 2.60 8.53
CA LEU A 158 -5.22 1.71 7.93
C LEU A 158 -3.80 2.29 8.04
N LEU A 159 -3.63 3.57 7.68
CA LEU A 159 -2.34 4.24 7.78
C LEU A 159 -1.88 4.37 9.22
N GLY A 160 -2.75 4.77 10.14
CA GLY A 160 -2.43 4.91 11.55
C GLY A 160 -2.03 3.58 12.19
N ALA A 161 -2.78 2.51 11.94
CA ALA A 161 -2.44 1.17 12.41
C ALA A 161 -1.07 0.74 11.88
N TRP A 162 -0.81 0.98 10.59
CA TRP A 162 0.48 0.67 9.98
C TRP A 162 1.64 1.44 10.64
N LEU A 163 1.48 2.75 10.85
CA LEU A 163 2.52 3.58 11.47
C LEU A 163 2.81 3.17 12.91
N VAL A 164 1.78 2.80 13.68
CA VAL A 164 1.98 2.29 15.04
C VAL A 164 2.74 0.96 15.02
N CYS A 165 2.37 0.03 14.12
CA CYS A 165 3.09 -1.23 13.96
C CYS A 165 4.56 -1.00 13.58
N GLU A 166 4.83 -0.07 12.66
CA GLU A 166 6.19 0.26 12.23
C GLU A 166 7.03 0.87 13.36
N VAL A 167 6.47 1.79 14.14
CA VAL A 167 7.16 2.38 15.30
C VAL A 167 7.50 1.31 16.33
N ILE A 168 6.56 0.41 16.64
CA ILE A 168 6.79 -0.71 17.57
C ILE A 168 7.88 -1.64 17.03
N ALA A 169 7.82 -2.01 15.75
CA ALA A 169 8.79 -2.90 15.14
C ALA A 169 10.20 -2.30 15.16
N LEU A 170 10.36 -1.04 14.74
CA LEU A 170 11.64 -0.34 14.76
C LEU A 170 12.19 -0.20 16.18
N TYR A 171 11.33 0.15 17.14
CA TYR A 171 11.73 0.21 18.55
C TYR A 171 12.23 -1.15 19.05
N SER A 172 11.49 -2.23 18.77
CA SER A 172 11.88 -3.58 19.16
C SER A 172 13.21 -4.00 18.54
N VAL A 173 13.43 -3.73 17.25
CA VAL A 173 14.68 -4.06 16.57
C VAL A 173 15.85 -3.25 17.12
N ILE A 174 15.68 -1.96 17.41
CA ILE A 174 16.78 -1.09 17.87
C ILE A 174 17.10 -1.35 19.36
N ARG A 175 16.08 -1.36 20.23
CA ARG A 175 16.27 -1.41 21.68
C ARG A 175 16.48 -2.83 22.20
N LEU A 176 15.83 -3.81 21.59
CA LEU A 176 15.76 -5.17 22.12
C LEU A 176 16.56 -6.18 21.28
N ALA A 177 17.44 -5.73 20.37
CA ALA A 177 18.25 -6.58 19.49
C ALA A 177 19.01 -7.70 20.22
N GLY A 178 19.53 -7.41 21.43
CA GLY A 178 20.33 -8.36 22.20
C GLY A 178 19.53 -9.21 23.21
N THR A 179 18.25 -8.90 23.42
CA THR A 179 17.40 -9.58 24.42
C THR A 179 16.32 -10.44 23.78
N LEU A 180 15.93 -10.12 22.54
CA LEU A 180 14.94 -10.90 21.81
C LEU A 180 15.54 -12.21 21.27
N PRO A 181 14.78 -13.33 21.32
CA PRO A 181 15.10 -14.50 20.53
C PRO A 181 15.23 -14.15 19.05
N LEU A 182 16.11 -14.86 18.35
CA LEU A 182 16.42 -14.60 16.94
C LEU A 182 15.16 -14.59 16.06
N GLU A 183 14.17 -15.43 16.37
CA GLU A 183 12.91 -15.55 15.62
C GLU A 183 12.04 -14.30 15.73
N ILE A 184 12.02 -13.67 16.90
CA ILE A 184 11.26 -12.43 17.12
C ILE A 184 11.98 -11.27 16.48
N PHE A 185 13.31 -11.27 16.57
CA PHE A 185 14.14 -10.26 15.94
C PHE A 185 14.00 -10.27 14.41
N THR A 186 14.05 -11.44 13.78
CA THR A 186 13.85 -11.57 12.32
C THR A 186 12.45 -11.15 11.91
N TYR A 187 11.43 -11.49 12.71
CA TYR A 187 10.05 -11.07 12.47
C TYR A 187 9.88 -9.55 12.47
N PHE A 188 10.34 -8.87 13.53
CA PHE A 188 10.25 -7.40 13.57
C PHE A 188 11.10 -6.73 12.49
N SER A 189 12.26 -7.30 12.16
CA SER A 189 13.09 -6.79 11.06
C SER A 189 12.38 -6.88 9.71
N LEU A 190 11.67 -7.97 9.44
CA LEU A 190 10.86 -8.13 8.22
C LEU A 190 9.72 -7.09 8.18
N ILE A 191 9.01 -6.88 9.30
CA ILE A 191 7.99 -5.83 9.38
C ILE A 191 8.59 -4.45 9.07
N CYS A 192 9.73 -4.11 9.64
CA CYS A 192 10.39 -2.82 9.37
C CYS A 192 10.74 -2.64 7.88
N ILE A 193 11.23 -3.70 7.23
CA ILE A 193 11.55 -3.65 5.80
C ILE A 193 10.28 -3.48 4.98
N ASP A 194 9.24 -4.25 5.28
CA ASP A 194 7.95 -4.19 4.59
C ASP A 194 7.28 -2.82 4.82
N GLY A 195 7.38 -2.26 6.03
CA GLY A 195 6.82 -0.97 6.40
C GLY A 195 7.55 0.20 5.77
N ALA A 196 8.88 0.18 5.75
CA ALA A 196 9.68 1.14 4.98
C ALA A 196 9.36 1.06 3.49
N ALA A 197 9.27 -0.15 2.92
CA ALA A 197 8.90 -0.36 1.52
C ALA A 197 7.51 0.22 1.23
N LEU A 198 6.53 -0.05 2.10
CA LEU A 198 5.18 0.51 1.99
C LEU A 198 5.17 2.03 2.02
N ILE A 199 5.86 2.64 2.98
CA ILE A 199 5.91 4.09 3.12
C ILE A 199 6.56 4.72 1.87
N HIS A 200 7.71 4.19 1.44
CA HIS A 200 8.45 4.79 0.33
C HIS A 200 7.91 4.46 -1.05
N VAL A 201 7.33 3.26 -1.25
CA VAL A 201 6.80 2.81 -2.53
C VAL A 201 5.33 3.22 -2.67
N HIS A 202 4.44 2.79 -1.77
CA HIS A 202 2.99 3.03 -1.96
C HIS A 202 2.64 4.50 -1.94
N PHE A 203 3.10 5.27 -0.94
CA PHE A 203 2.77 6.70 -0.91
C PHE A 203 3.34 7.46 -2.10
N LYS A 204 4.52 7.06 -2.58
CA LYS A 204 5.10 7.66 -3.78
C LYS A 204 4.29 7.30 -5.02
N LEU A 205 3.85 6.05 -5.17
CA LEU A 205 2.95 5.61 -6.25
C LEU A 205 1.63 6.38 -6.24
N LEU A 206 1.06 6.66 -5.06
CA LEU A 206 -0.17 7.44 -4.92
C LEU A 206 -0.02 8.90 -5.36
N ALA A 207 1.18 9.46 -5.25
CA ALA A 207 1.48 10.82 -5.73
C ALA A 207 1.71 10.88 -7.25
N VAL A 208 2.09 9.78 -7.91
CA VAL A 208 2.42 9.76 -9.36
C VAL A 208 1.29 10.29 -10.26
N PRO A 209 0.02 9.86 -10.16
CA PRO A 209 -1.03 10.39 -11.03
C PRO A 209 -1.28 11.89 -10.80
N CYS A 210 -1.06 12.39 -9.58
CA CYS A 210 -1.13 13.82 -9.29
C CYS A 210 -0.04 14.58 -10.06
N ILE A 211 1.22 14.13 -9.94
CA ILE A 211 2.37 14.72 -10.63
C ILE A 211 2.16 14.69 -12.16
N ALA A 212 1.76 13.53 -12.72
CA ALA A 212 1.52 13.39 -14.15
C ALA A 212 0.41 14.36 -14.64
N SER A 213 -0.66 14.53 -13.86
CA SER A 213 -1.71 15.48 -14.20
C SER A 213 -1.17 16.92 -14.22
N LEU A 214 -0.37 17.32 -13.22
CA LEU A 214 0.23 18.66 -13.16
C LEU A 214 1.15 18.93 -14.34
N GLU A 215 2.00 17.97 -14.72
CA GLU A 215 2.87 18.06 -15.90
C GLU A 215 2.07 18.28 -17.18
N MET A 216 0.92 17.61 -17.34
CA MET A 216 0.02 17.84 -18.47
C MET A 216 -0.55 19.28 -18.47
N PHE A 217 -0.97 19.79 -17.31
CA PHE A 217 -1.45 21.17 -17.16
C PHE A 217 -0.35 22.21 -17.43
N GLU A 218 0.89 21.93 -17.04
CA GLU A 218 2.05 22.77 -17.34
C GLU A 218 2.42 22.73 -18.82
N TYR A 219 2.38 21.56 -19.45
CA TYR A 219 2.63 21.41 -20.88
C TYR A 219 1.67 22.28 -21.71
N ARG A 220 0.39 22.31 -21.33
CA ARG A 220 -0.61 23.21 -21.93
C ARG A 220 -0.21 24.69 -21.85
N LYS A 221 0.45 25.13 -20.77
CA LYS A 221 0.91 26.53 -20.65
C LYS A 221 2.07 26.84 -21.59
N LYS A 222 2.86 25.83 -21.97
CA LYS A 222 4.01 25.94 -22.88
C LYS A 222 3.62 25.84 -24.36
N MET A 223 2.41 25.37 -24.68
CA MET A 223 1.94 25.30 -26.07
C MET A 223 1.75 26.69 -26.70
N PRO A 224 2.10 26.86 -28.00
CA PRO A 224 1.87 28.13 -28.71
C PRO A 224 0.38 28.49 -28.72
N LYS A 225 0.06 29.72 -28.30
CA LYS A 225 -1.31 30.24 -28.07
C LYS A 225 -2.16 29.43 -27.05
N GLY A 226 -1.55 28.47 -26.34
CA GLY A 226 -2.19 27.59 -25.36
C GLY A 226 -3.13 26.55 -25.96
N GLY A 227 -2.97 26.20 -27.25
CA GLY A 227 -3.84 25.29 -28.00
C GLY A 227 -5.14 25.93 -28.50
N SER A 228 -6.05 25.13 -29.08
CA SER A 228 -7.31 25.65 -29.62
C SER A 228 -8.20 26.31 -28.55
N ARG A 229 -9.18 27.12 -29.00
CA ARG A 229 -10.16 27.74 -28.10
C ARG A 229 -11.00 26.68 -27.38
N TRP A 230 -11.32 25.57 -28.04
CA TRP A 230 -12.06 24.47 -27.45
C TRP A 230 -11.22 23.75 -26.39
N PHE A 231 -9.99 23.38 -26.72
CA PHE A 231 -9.05 22.72 -25.81
C PHE A 231 -8.83 23.52 -24.52
N ARG A 232 -8.63 24.84 -24.66
CA ARG A 232 -8.49 25.75 -23.50
C ARG A 232 -9.72 25.76 -22.59
N ARG A 233 -10.94 25.67 -23.14
CA ARG A 233 -12.17 25.60 -22.32
C ARG A 233 -12.28 24.26 -21.59
N VAL A 234 -12.00 23.16 -22.29
CA VAL A 234 -12.05 21.82 -21.68
C VAL A 234 -11.03 21.71 -20.56
N MET A 235 -9.78 22.11 -20.80
CA MET A 235 -8.74 22.13 -19.76
C MET A 235 -9.09 23.02 -18.57
N LYS A 236 -9.73 24.18 -18.80
CA LYS A 236 -10.17 25.05 -17.70
C LYS A 236 -11.29 24.42 -16.87
N SER A 237 -12.09 23.52 -17.45
CA SER A 237 -13.12 22.77 -16.72
C SER A 237 -12.57 21.58 -15.92
N CYS A 238 -11.37 21.12 -16.25
CA CYS A 238 -10.74 19.98 -15.60
C CYS A 238 -9.90 20.42 -14.39
N SER A 239 -9.96 19.65 -13.31
CA SER A 239 -9.09 19.78 -12.14
C SER A 239 -7.98 18.72 -12.18
N PRO A 240 -6.76 19.00 -11.67
CA PRO A 240 -5.72 18.00 -11.50
C PRO A 240 -6.19 16.80 -10.69
N TYR A 241 -5.57 15.65 -10.94
CA TYR A 241 -5.84 14.44 -10.16
C TYR A 241 -5.30 14.60 -8.75
N GLN A 242 -6.16 14.52 -7.76
CA GLN A 242 -5.80 14.63 -6.34
C GLN A 242 -6.51 13.55 -5.55
N LEU A 243 -5.74 12.60 -5.04
CA LEU A 243 -6.18 11.66 -4.04
C LEU A 243 -6.15 12.36 -2.68
N LYS A 244 -7.32 12.59 -2.10
CA LYS A 244 -7.50 13.30 -0.84
C LYS A 244 -7.30 12.36 0.33
N MET A 245 -6.56 12.83 1.32
CA MET A 245 -6.58 12.33 2.68
C MET A 245 -7.85 12.85 3.37
N ALA A 246 -8.29 12.16 4.42
CA ALA A 246 -9.50 12.54 5.15
C ALA A 246 -9.39 13.88 5.90
N ASP A 247 -8.18 14.45 6.06
CA ASP A 247 -7.95 15.80 6.60
C ASP A 247 -8.05 16.91 5.53
N GLY A 248 -8.40 16.55 4.29
CA GLY A 248 -8.53 17.48 3.17
C GLY A 248 -7.22 17.78 2.45
N ARG A 249 -6.06 17.30 2.94
CA ARG A 249 -4.79 17.33 2.21
C ARG A 249 -4.75 16.24 1.14
N PHE A 250 -3.74 16.24 0.27
CA PHE A 250 -3.58 15.25 -0.79
C PHE A 250 -2.18 14.62 -0.76
N PHE A 251 -2.05 13.43 -1.37
CA PHE A 251 -0.77 12.78 -1.52
C PHE A 251 0.12 13.52 -2.52
N ASP A 252 1.29 13.94 -2.05
CA ASP A 252 2.30 14.64 -2.83
C ASP A 252 3.66 13.92 -2.70
N LYS A 253 4.65 14.33 -3.51
CA LYS A 253 5.99 13.75 -3.56
C LYS A 253 6.69 13.71 -2.20
N SER A 254 6.39 14.68 -1.32
CA SER A 254 6.98 14.79 0.02
C SER A 254 6.26 13.97 1.08
N THR A 255 5.04 13.48 0.83
CA THR A 255 4.22 12.79 1.83
C THR A 255 4.93 11.58 2.43
N ALA A 256 5.59 10.76 1.61
CA ALA A 256 6.34 9.60 2.09
C ALA A 256 7.45 9.99 3.08
N LEU A 257 8.18 11.07 2.80
CA LEU A 257 9.26 11.55 3.67
C LEU A 257 8.72 12.13 4.98
N VAL A 258 7.64 12.90 4.92
CA VAL A 258 6.99 13.47 6.12
C VAL A 258 6.49 12.35 7.04
N ILE A 259 5.88 11.31 6.47
CA ILE A 259 5.41 10.15 7.22
C ILE A 259 6.59 9.37 7.81
N TRP A 260 7.65 9.15 7.03
CA TRP A 260 8.86 8.48 7.53
C TRP A 260 9.52 9.27 8.68
N GLN A 261 9.65 10.59 8.53
CA GLN A 261 10.15 11.45 9.60
C GLN A 261 9.29 11.33 10.86
N PHE A 262 7.96 11.32 10.73
CA PHE A 262 7.07 11.10 11.87
C PHE A 262 7.35 9.76 12.57
N VAL A 263 7.56 8.67 11.83
CA VAL A 263 7.90 7.36 12.41
C VAL A 263 9.24 7.44 13.16
N VAL A 264 10.28 7.98 12.53
CA VAL A 264 11.61 8.11 13.15
C VAL A 264 11.55 8.97 14.41
N ASP A 265 10.87 10.12 14.37
CA ASP A 265 10.73 11.02 15.51
C ASP A 265 10.02 10.33 16.69
N ARG A 266 9.00 9.50 16.42
CA ARG A 266 8.31 8.72 17.45
C ARG A 266 9.20 7.61 18.03
N VAL A 267 9.96 6.92 17.20
CA VAL A 267 10.94 5.93 17.66
C VAL A 267 11.99 6.59 18.54
N VAL A 268 12.55 7.73 18.13
CA VAL A 268 13.52 8.48 18.92
C VAL A 268 12.94 8.90 20.27
N MET A 269 11.71 9.42 20.29
CA MET A 269 11.01 9.75 21.54
C MET A 269 10.87 8.53 22.46
N CYS A 270 10.49 7.38 21.93
CA CYS A 270 10.39 6.12 22.70
C CYS A 270 11.75 5.59 23.18
N LEU A 271 12.85 5.93 22.51
CA LEU A 271 14.20 5.53 22.92
C LEU A 271 14.81 6.44 24.00
N ILE A 272 14.40 7.71 24.02
CA ILE A 272 14.87 8.71 25.00
C ILE A 272 14.10 8.61 26.32
N MET A 273 12.79 8.30 26.26
CA MET A 273 11.96 8.00 27.43
C MET A 273 12.32 6.66 28.06
#